data_AF-A0A6A7A6V9-F1
#
_entry.id   AF-A0A6A7A6V9-F1
#
_cell.length_a   1.000
_cell.length_b   1.000
_cell.length_c   1.000
_cell.angle_alpha   90.00
_cell.angle_beta   90.00
_cell.angle_gamma   90.00
#
_symmetry.space_group_name_H-M   'P 1'
#
loop_
_entity.id
_entity.type
_entity.pdbx_description
1 polymer ?
#
loop_
_entity_poly.entity_id
_entity_poly.type
_entity_poly.pdbx_seq_one_letter_code
_entity_poly.pdbx_strand_id
1 'polypeptide(L)'
;IDVAFTPNPYDDFEQSPFSGPPSAAVDAAWHHILMRTTIRVTPEELHESNQTSIKPLVYLATDHCLDILRSAAMCHGDTTLTTFGWANKTKPMLNTRPIKHQCVDWHRLMASINARVVGSEEMSRMVNPNL
;
A
#
# COMPACT_ATOMS: atom_id res chain seq x y z
N ILE A 1 -13.27 2.55 -9.57
CA ILE A 1 -12.51 3.49 -8.71
C ILE A 1 -11.73 4.41 -9.64
N ASP A 2 -11.89 5.73 -9.52
CA ASP A 2 -11.12 6.70 -10.29
C ASP A 2 -9.78 6.97 -9.59
N VAL A 3 -8.67 6.65 -10.24
CA VAL A 3 -7.32 6.76 -9.66
C VAL A 3 -6.63 7.98 -10.27
N ALA A 4 -6.42 9.00 -9.44
CA ALA A 4 -5.64 10.18 -9.81
C ALA A 4 -4.16 9.97 -9.47
N PHE A 5 -3.28 10.61 -10.25
CA PHE A 5 -1.84 10.57 -10.06
C PHE A 5 -1.26 11.97 -9.92
N THR A 6 -0.23 12.12 -9.09
CA THR A 6 0.45 13.39 -8.81
C THR A 6 1.96 13.21 -8.85
N PRO A 7 2.71 14.12 -9.50
CA PRO A 7 4.17 14.17 -9.38
C PRO A 7 4.58 14.47 -7.94
N ASN A 8 5.37 13.60 -7.32
CA ASN A 8 5.86 13.75 -5.95
C ASN A 8 7.40 13.63 -5.94
N PRO A 9 8.17 14.39 -5.14
CA PRO A 9 9.54 13.98 -4.82
C PRO A 9 9.54 12.67 -4.01
N TYR A 10 10.71 12.02 -3.90
CA TYR A 10 10.90 10.98 -2.89
C TYR A 10 10.73 11.57 -1.49
N ASP A 11 10.10 10.80 -0.60
CA ASP A 11 10.00 11.16 0.81
C ASP A 11 11.40 11.20 1.45
N ASP A 12 11.56 12.07 2.45
CA ASP A 12 12.73 12.00 3.31
C ASP A 12 12.66 10.73 4.16
N PHE A 13 13.48 9.74 3.83
CA PHE A 13 13.49 8.45 4.51
C PHE A 13 13.76 8.56 6.02
N GLU A 14 14.46 9.61 6.47
CA GLU A 14 14.73 9.84 7.90
C GLU A 14 13.49 10.38 8.64
N GLN A 15 12.55 11.00 7.94
CA GLN A 15 11.32 11.55 8.50
C GLN A 15 10.08 10.68 8.21
N SER A 16 10.24 9.63 7.41
CA SER A 16 9.15 8.74 7.04
C SER A 16 8.62 7.96 8.27
N PRO A 17 7.30 7.97 8.54
CA PRO A 17 6.70 7.20 9.64
C PRO A 17 6.78 5.68 9.42
N PHE A 18 7.15 5.25 8.21
CA PHE A 18 7.29 3.86 7.82
C PHE A 18 8.72 3.32 8.00
N SER A 19 9.66 4.20 8.37
CA SER A 19 11.09 3.91 8.46
C SER A 19 11.61 4.04 9.90
N GLY A 20 12.68 3.33 10.21
CA GLY A 20 13.36 3.38 11.51
C GLY A 20 13.46 2.02 12.20
N PRO A 21 13.98 1.98 13.44
CA PRO A 21 14.00 0.76 14.25
C PRO A 21 12.58 0.21 14.50
N PRO A 22 12.40 -1.11 14.66
CA PRO A 22 11.12 -1.71 15.00
C PRO A 22 10.48 -1.04 16.22
N SER A 23 9.25 -0.57 16.05
CA SER A 23 8.51 0.13 17.10
C SER A 23 7.01 0.05 16.83
N ALA A 24 6.20 0.20 17.89
CA ALA A 24 4.74 0.21 17.77
C ALA A 24 4.22 1.32 16.83
N ALA A 25 4.95 2.44 16.73
CA ALA A 25 4.61 3.53 15.82
C ALA A 25 4.80 3.12 14.35
N VAL A 26 5.91 2.47 14.02
CA VAL A 26 6.19 1.96 12.68
C VAL A 26 5.18 0.87 12.32
N ASP A 27 4.90 -0.05 13.24
CA ASP A 27 3.89 -1.11 13.03
C ASP A 27 2.50 -0.51 12.76
N ALA A 28 2.10 0.51 13.52
CA ALA A 28 0.82 1.19 13.32
C ALA A 28 0.74 1.92 11.97
N ALA A 29 1.84 2.55 11.53
CA ALA A 29 1.90 3.21 10.22
C ALA A 29 1.68 2.22 9.08
N TRP A 30 2.40 1.10 9.08
CA TRP A 30 2.24 0.04 8.08
C TRP A 30 0.86 -0.61 8.14
N HIS A 31 0.36 -0.87 9.35
CA HIS A 31 -0.97 -1.45 9.56
C HIS A 31 -2.07 -0.56 8.97
N HIS A 32 -1.97 0.76 9.17
CA HIS A 32 -2.95 1.73 8.69
C HIS A 32 -3.12 1.74 7.16
N ILE A 33 -2.04 1.52 6.40
CA ILE A 33 -2.12 1.48 4.93
C ILE A 33 -2.55 0.11 4.42
N LEU A 34 -2.11 -0.98 5.04
CA LEU A 34 -2.40 -2.34 4.58
C LEU A 34 -3.83 -2.78 4.91
N MET A 35 -4.37 -2.43 6.09
CA MET A 35 -5.75 -2.81 6.45
C MET A 35 -6.81 -2.17 5.54
N ARG A 36 -6.53 -0.99 4.99
CA ARG A 36 -7.45 -0.29 4.08
C ARG A 36 -7.56 -0.94 2.69
N THR A 37 -6.78 -1.99 2.42
CA THR A 37 -6.85 -2.77 1.16
C THR A 37 -8.04 -3.73 1.13
N THR A 38 -8.65 -4.03 2.29
CA THR A 38 -9.86 -4.84 2.36
C THR A 38 -11.09 -3.95 2.22
N ILE A 39 -11.78 -4.04 1.08
CA ILE A 39 -13.00 -3.27 0.79
C ILE A 39 -14.16 -4.18 0.39
N ARG A 40 -15.38 -3.71 0.61
CA ARG A 40 -16.58 -4.29 0.00
C ARG A 40 -16.61 -3.99 -1.50
N VAL A 41 -17.03 -4.98 -2.26
CA VAL A 41 -17.26 -4.91 -3.71
C VAL A 41 -18.68 -5.37 -4.01
N THR A 42 -19.33 -4.75 -5.00
CA THR A 42 -20.69 -5.14 -5.40
C THR A 42 -20.67 -6.39 -6.28
N PRO A 43 -21.81 -7.11 -6.41
CA PRO A 43 -21.93 -8.22 -7.36
C PRO A 43 -21.60 -7.82 -8.81
N GLU A 44 -21.94 -6.60 -9.21
CA GLU A 44 -21.65 -6.04 -10.53
C GLU A 44 -20.14 -5.85 -10.72
N GLU A 45 -19.44 -5.26 -9.75
CA GLU A 45 -17.97 -5.09 -9.77
C GLU A 45 -17.23 -6.45 -9.82
N LEU A 46 -17.76 -7.47 -9.13
CA LEU A 46 -17.26 -8.85 -9.20
C LEU A 46 -17.47 -9.46 -10.59
N HIS A 47 -18.64 -9.24 -11.18
CA HIS A 47 -18.96 -9.74 -12.51
C HIS A 47 -18.05 -9.12 -13.59
N GLU A 48 -17.85 -7.80 -13.56
CA GLU A 48 -16.96 -7.08 -14.48
C GLU A 48 -15.50 -7.55 -14.41
N SER A 49 -15.05 -7.97 -13.22
CA SER A 49 -13.69 -8.47 -12.98
C SER A 49 -13.51 -9.98 -13.18
N ASN A 50 -14.57 -10.70 -13.61
CA ASN A 50 -14.60 -12.16 -13.71
C ASN A 50 -14.21 -12.86 -12.39
N GLN A 51 -14.60 -12.28 -11.25
CA GLN A 51 -14.33 -12.82 -9.91
C GLN A 51 -15.61 -13.31 -9.22
N THR A 52 -15.43 -14.12 -8.16
CA THR A 52 -16.52 -14.54 -7.27
C THR A 52 -16.11 -14.29 -5.82
N SER A 53 -17.09 -14.05 -4.95
CA SER A 53 -16.84 -13.68 -3.54
C SER A 53 -16.22 -14.80 -2.69
N ILE A 54 -16.19 -16.05 -3.16
CA ILE A 54 -15.83 -17.21 -2.34
C ILE A 54 -14.69 -17.99 -2.96
N LYS A 55 -13.47 -17.72 -2.45
CA LYS A 55 -12.40 -18.72 -2.23
C LYS A 55 -11.53 -18.31 -1.04
N PRO A 56 -11.80 -18.79 0.19
CA PRO A 56 -10.88 -18.62 1.31
C PRO A 56 -10.01 -19.86 1.50
N LEU A 57 -8.71 -19.63 1.72
CA LEU A 57 -7.71 -20.36 2.53
C LEU A 57 -6.35 -19.82 2.03
N VAL A 58 -5.56 -19.10 2.81
CA VAL A 58 -4.70 -19.61 3.89
C VAL A 58 -4.40 -18.53 4.93
N TYR A 59 -4.23 -19.00 6.17
CA TYR A 59 -3.78 -18.32 7.39
C TYR A 59 -2.88 -17.08 7.18
N LEU A 60 -3.35 -15.95 7.69
CA LEU A 60 -2.71 -14.64 7.59
C LEU A 60 -1.82 -14.39 8.83
N ALA A 61 -0.50 -14.56 8.67
CA ALA A 61 0.50 -13.94 9.54
C ALA A 61 1.68 -13.53 8.65
N THR A 62 1.98 -12.22 8.60
CA THR A 62 3.15 -11.51 8.03
C THR A 62 3.67 -11.84 6.61
N ASP A 63 3.62 -13.07 6.14
CA ASP A 63 4.20 -13.55 4.87
C ASP A 63 3.50 -12.94 3.64
N HIS A 64 2.19 -12.71 3.73
CA HIS A 64 1.43 -12.09 2.65
C HIS A 64 1.61 -10.58 2.59
N CYS A 65 1.92 -9.88 3.69
CA CYS A 65 2.10 -8.42 3.67
C CYS A 65 3.28 -8.03 2.80
N LEU A 66 4.43 -8.68 3.03
CA LEU A 66 5.62 -8.46 2.23
C LEU A 66 5.42 -8.93 0.79
N ASP A 67 4.66 -10.00 0.55
CA ASP A 67 4.38 -10.47 -0.81
C ASP A 67 3.40 -9.55 -1.58
N ILE A 68 2.41 -8.95 -0.90
CA ILE A 68 1.54 -7.90 -1.47
C ILE A 68 2.39 -6.70 -1.85
N LEU A 69 3.27 -6.23 -0.96
CA LEU A 69 4.17 -5.11 -1.24
C LEU A 69 5.13 -5.44 -2.38
N ARG A 70 5.71 -6.65 -2.41
CA ARG A 70 6.56 -7.12 -3.51
C ARG A 70 5.79 -7.12 -4.83
N SER A 71 4.60 -7.70 -4.86
CA SER A 71 3.77 -7.78 -6.06
C SER A 71 3.39 -6.38 -6.55
N ALA A 72 2.99 -5.47 -5.65
CA ALA A 72 2.70 -4.08 -5.99
C ALA A 72 3.94 -3.36 -6.55
N ALA A 73 5.11 -3.52 -5.93
CA ALA A 73 6.36 -2.92 -6.39
C ALA A 73 6.77 -3.42 -7.77
N MET A 74 6.54 -4.71 -8.08
CA MET A 74 6.83 -5.27 -9.40
C MET A 74 5.82 -4.83 -10.47
N CYS A 75 4.54 -4.74 -10.13
CA CYS A 75 3.48 -4.31 -11.05
C CYS A 75 3.50 -2.80 -11.33
N HIS A 76 4.01 -2.01 -10.38
CA HIS A 76 4.03 -0.54 -10.44
C HIS A 76 5.46 0.01 -10.30
N GLY A 77 6.44 -0.71 -10.86
CA GLY A 77 7.85 -0.34 -10.74
C GLY A 77 8.11 1.11 -11.15
N ASP A 78 8.72 1.87 -10.24
CA ASP A 78 9.12 3.25 -10.52
C ASP A 78 10.33 3.26 -11.46
N THR A 79 10.14 3.85 -12.64
CA THR A 79 11.18 3.94 -13.69
C THR A 79 11.94 5.26 -13.66
N THR A 80 11.70 6.11 -12.66
CA THR A 80 12.41 7.38 -12.53
C THR A 80 13.88 7.18 -12.16
N LEU A 81 14.76 7.93 -12.83
CA LEU A 81 16.20 7.75 -12.68
C LEU A 81 16.68 8.39 -11.38
N THR A 82 17.04 7.56 -10.40
CA THR A 82 17.67 8.04 -9.17
C THR A 82 19.19 8.07 -9.28
N THR A 83 19.80 9.17 -8.81
CA THR A 83 21.27 9.36 -8.85
C THR A 83 21.88 9.27 -7.45
N PHE A 84 23.20 9.10 -7.37
CA PHE A 84 23.94 9.13 -6.11
C PHE A 84 24.82 10.38 -6.03
N GLY A 85 25.01 10.92 -4.84
CA GLY A 85 25.90 12.04 -4.55
C GLY A 85 26.67 11.84 -3.25
N TRP A 86 27.75 12.61 -3.05
CA TRP A 86 28.62 12.40 -1.88
C TRP A 86 28.39 13.38 -0.74
N ALA A 87 27.70 14.52 -0.91
CA ALA A 87 27.27 15.45 0.16
C ALA A 87 28.17 15.52 1.43
N ASN A 88 29.50 15.56 1.25
CA ASN A 88 30.53 15.54 2.31
C ASN A 88 30.62 14.27 3.18
N LYS A 89 30.17 13.12 2.69
CA LYS A 89 30.29 11.79 3.29
C LYS A 89 31.29 10.93 2.49
N THR A 90 31.89 9.94 3.16
CA THR A 90 32.82 8.99 2.52
C THR A 90 32.11 7.95 1.66
N LYS A 91 30.78 7.80 1.82
CA LYS A 91 29.95 6.87 1.06
C LYS A 91 28.91 7.65 0.24
N PRO A 92 28.57 7.19 -0.98
CA PRO A 92 27.50 7.80 -1.76
C PRO A 92 26.16 7.68 -1.02
N MET A 93 25.36 8.74 -1.11
CA MET A 93 23.98 8.79 -0.64
C MET A 93 23.04 8.96 -1.83
N LEU A 94 21.81 8.49 -1.69
CA LEU A 94 20.77 8.71 -2.70
C LEU A 94 20.53 10.21 -2.86
N ASN A 95 20.57 10.71 -4.09
CA ASN A 95 20.22 12.09 -4.40
C ASN A 95 18.70 12.19 -4.62
N THR A 96 17.99 12.57 -3.56
CA THR A 96 16.53 12.74 -3.56
C THR A 96 16.05 14.07 -4.16
N ARG A 97 16.97 14.96 -4.58
CA ARG A 97 16.66 16.23 -5.25
C ARG A 97 16.82 16.04 -6.76
N PRO A 98 15.87 16.36 -7.68
CA PRO A 98 14.44 16.67 -7.64
C PRO A 98 13.66 15.74 -8.60
N ILE A 99 13.97 14.45 -8.58
CA ILE A 99 13.33 13.48 -9.50
C ILE A 99 11.91 13.27 -9.01
N LYS A 100 10.94 13.77 -9.79
CA LYS A 100 9.53 13.60 -9.48
C LYS A 100 9.06 12.26 -10.03
N HIS A 101 8.72 11.32 -9.14
CA HIS A 101 7.99 10.11 -9.52
C HIS A 101 6.49 10.40 -9.64
N GLN A 102 5.78 9.52 -10.34
CA GLN A 102 4.33 9.59 -10.45
C GLN A 102 3.72 8.71 -9.36
N CYS A 103 3.17 9.32 -8.32
CA CYS A 103 2.46 8.60 -7.26
C CYS A 103 0.96 8.63 -7.51
N VAL A 104 0.25 7.64 -6.97
CA VAL A 104 -1.20 7.77 -6.77
C VAL A 104 -1.45 8.90 -5.76
N ASP A 105 -2.46 9.72 -6.01
CA ASP A 105 -3.00 10.64 -5.01
C ASP A 105 -3.65 9.80 -3.89
N TRP A 106 -2.83 9.45 -2.90
CA TRP A 106 -3.22 8.52 -1.84
C TRP A 106 -4.39 9.07 -1.01
N HIS A 107 -4.41 10.38 -0.77
CA HIS A 107 -5.48 11.00 0.00
C HIS A 107 -6.82 10.89 -0.74
N ARG A 108 -6.84 11.24 -2.03
CA ARG A 108 -8.03 11.12 -2.87
C ARG A 108 -8.49 9.66 -3.01
N LEU A 109 -7.55 8.73 -3.22
CA LEU A 109 -7.88 7.31 -3.30
C LEU A 109 -8.53 6.83 -2.00
N MET A 110 -7.89 7.07 -0.85
CA MET A 110 -8.41 6.65 0.44
C MET A 110 -9.77 7.27 0.75
N ALA A 111 -9.96 8.56 0.44
CA ALA A 111 -11.24 9.22 0.61
C ALA A 111 -12.34 8.55 -0.24
N SER A 112 -12.02 8.14 -1.48
CA SER A 112 -12.99 7.50 -2.39
C SER A 112 -13.45 6.11 -1.93
N ILE A 113 -12.60 5.36 -1.24
CA ILE A 113 -12.89 3.98 -0.81
C ILE A 113 -13.29 3.86 0.67
N ASN A 114 -13.13 4.93 1.47
CA ASN A 114 -13.24 4.88 2.93
C ASN A 114 -14.56 4.26 3.43
N ALA A 115 -15.68 4.55 2.76
CA ALA A 115 -17.00 4.02 3.14
C ALA A 115 -17.15 2.51 2.89
N ARG A 116 -16.24 1.89 2.13
CA ARG A 116 -16.28 0.47 1.76
C ARG A 116 -15.29 -0.37 2.55
N VAL A 117 -14.35 0.23 3.28
CA VAL A 117 -13.33 -0.47 4.05
C VAL A 117 -13.97 -1.39 5.09
N VAL A 118 -13.48 -2.62 5.18
CA VAL A 118 -13.90 -3.61 6.19
C VAL A 118 -12.84 -3.67 7.28
N GLY A 119 -13.21 -3.32 8.51
CA GLY A 119 -12.31 -3.38 9.65
C GLY A 119 -12.03 -4.81 10.12
N SER A 120 -10.96 -4.99 10.89
CA SER A 120 -10.56 -6.30 11.45
C SER A 120 -11.65 -6.93 12.33
N GLU A 121 -12.31 -6.13 13.17
CA GLU A 121 -13.41 -6.60 14.01
C GLU A 121 -14.61 -7.07 13.18
N GLU A 122 -14.98 -6.32 12.15
CA GLU A 122 -16.08 -6.72 11.26
C GLU A 122 -15.73 -8.03 10.54
N MET A 123 -14.54 -8.10 9.95
CA MET A 123 -14.03 -9.30 9.29
C MET A 123 -14.05 -10.52 10.22
N SER A 124 -13.68 -10.35 11.50
CA SER A 124 -13.69 -11.45 12.48
C SER A 124 -15.08 -12.00 12.79
N ARG A 125 -16.14 -11.22 12.53
CA ARG A 125 -17.54 -11.61 12.75
C ARG A 125 -18.22 -12.15 11.49
N MET A 126 -17.57 -12.06 10.33
CA MET A 126 -18.15 -12.54 9.08
C MET A 126 -18.26 -14.06 9.08
N VAL A 127 -19.44 -14.56 8.70
CA VAL A 127 -19.72 -15.99 8.57
C VAL A 127 -19.82 -16.32 7.09
N ASN A 128 -19.21 -17.44 6.68
CA ASN A 128 -19.37 -17.94 5.33
C ASN A 128 -20.82 -18.40 5.13
N PRO A 129 -21.60 -17.80 4.22
CA PRO A 129 -23.01 -18.16 4.03
C PRO A 129 -23.22 -19.56 3.40
N ASN A 130 -22.15 -20.19 2.91
CA ASN A 130 -22.18 -21.55 2.35
C ASN A 130 -21.75 -22.63 3.36
N LEU A 131 -21.48 -22.26 4.61
CA LEU A 131 -21.23 -23.17 5.74
C LEU A 131 -22.39 -23.08 6.73
#